data_AF-A0A914CJT1-F1
#
_entry.id   AF-A0A914CJT1-F1
#
_cell.length_a   1.000
_cell.length_b   1.000
_cell.length_c   1.000
_cell.angle_alpha   90.00
_cell.angle_beta   90.00
_cell.angle_gamma   90.00
#
_symmetry.space_group_name_H-M   'P 1'
#
loop_
_entity.id
_entity.type
_entity.pdbx_description
1 polymer ?
#
loop_
_entity_poly.entity_id
_entity_poly.type
_entity_poly.pdbx_seq_one_letter_code
_entity_poly.pdbx_strand_id
1 'polypeptide(L)'
;MIDTRVNSYYWIVGTGLTVSAAFLIQHLWKRYLYWNSKFVQAGTVKQLYVHPIKSCKVKEVPWLTVDVRGASYGDIKDRHLIVVDANLGNFLNARQYPKMVLIEADIKDDILTVSVPDRQSISVDLKKIVQNNQIRRATLWFKLKTDGYDCGDEIGNLIAEFLNVQTKRNVRLLYFRDELYTERNLPSDPNYWDNPVPMITDTTAYQDLSAFLLCTQGSVDELNKWLSAENPPTSIEARNFRPNILVEGVEAWDEDRWLDVQIGEAEFVCYKPCTRCILTTVHPDDGKFDSNMATIKEITRTPISS
;
A
#
# COMPACT_ATOMS: atom_id res chain seq x y z
N MET A 1 11.51 -2.03 -17.20
CA MET A 1 10.55 -3.15 -17.29
C MET A 1 10.82 -4.07 -16.11
N ILE A 2 9.81 -4.33 -15.31
CA ILE A 2 9.85 -5.33 -14.26
C ILE A 2 9.07 -6.55 -14.76
N ASP A 3 9.69 -7.73 -14.65
CA ASP A 3 9.08 -8.99 -15.06
C ASP A 3 7.96 -9.37 -14.06
N THR A 4 6.86 -9.92 -14.57
CA THR A 4 5.64 -10.28 -13.83
C THR A 4 5.61 -11.74 -13.40
N ARG A 5 6.76 -12.45 -13.41
CA ARG A 5 6.86 -13.86 -12.99
C ARG A 5 6.57 -14.04 -11.49
N VAL A 6 5.31 -13.88 -11.10
CA VAL A 6 4.74 -14.52 -9.93
C VAL A 6 4.68 -16.01 -10.29
N ASN A 7 5.32 -16.87 -9.48
CA ASN A 7 5.34 -18.33 -9.62
C ASN A 7 3.90 -18.90 -9.65
N SER A 8 3.27 -18.82 -10.81
CA SER A 8 1.93 -19.34 -11.06
C SER A 8 2.10 -20.74 -11.63
N TYR A 9 2.19 -21.72 -10.74
CA TYR A 9 2.07 -23.13 -11.09
C TYR A 9 0.63 -23.40 -11.56
N TYR A 10 0.34 -23.14 -12.83
CA TYR A 10 -0.89 -23.58 -13.47
C TYR A 10 -0.79 -25.08 -13.76
N TRP A 11 -1.42 -25.91 -12.92
CA TRP A 11 -1.67 -27.31 -13.24
C TRP A 11 -2.80 -27.41 -14.27
N ILE A 12 -2.48 -27.30 -15.56
CA ILE A 12 -3.40 -27.67 -16.63
C ILE A 12 -3.12 -29.13 -16.97
N VAL A 13 -4.02 -30.02 -16.52
CA VAL A 13 -4.05 -31.43 -16.96
C VAL A 13 -4.68 -31.45 -18.36
N GLY A 14 -3.84 -31.31 -19.38
CA GLY A 14 -4.23 -31.38 -20.79
C GLY A 14 -3.06 -31.89 -21.64
N THR A 15 -3.37 -32.72 -22.63
CA THR A 15 -2.43 -33.44 -23.52
C THR A 15 -1.19 -32.62 -23.89
N GLY A 16 0.01 -33.11 -23.54
CA GLY A 16 1.26 -32.33 -23.50
C GLY A 16 1.62 -31.50 -24.75
N LEU A 17 1.09 -31.83 -25.94
CA LEU A 17 1.34 -31.06 -27.17
C LEU A 17 0.69 -29.66 -27.18
N THR A 18 -0.51 -29.50 -26.61
CA THR A 18 -1.22 -28.20 -26.63
C THR A 18 -0.66 -27.24 -25.58
N VAL A 19 -0.26 -27.75 -24.42
CA VAL A 19 0.39 -26.99 -23.35
C VAL A 19 1.77 -26.50 -23.80
N SER A 20 2.56 -27.35 -24.46
CA SER A 20 3.87 -26.95 -25.00
C SER A 20 3.76 -25.88 -26.09
N ALA A 21 2.77 -25.99 -26.99
CA ALA A 21 2.53 -24.97 -28.02
C ALA A 21 2.09 -23.63 -27.40
N ALA A 22 1.18 -23.65 -26.43
CA ALA A 22 0.76 -22.43 -25.72
C ALA A 22 1.92 -21.78 -24.96
N PHE A 23 2.75 -22.58 -24.29
CA PHE A 23 3.95 -22.09 -23.61
C PHE A 23 4.97 -21.49 -24.59
N LEU A 24 5.20 -22.14 -25.73
CA LEU A 24 6.10 -21.63 -26.77
C LEU A 24 5.57 -20.31 -27.35
N ILE A 25 4.27 -20.23 -27.66
CA ILE A 25 3.62 -19.01 -28.15
C ILE A 25 3.73 -17.89 -27.12
N GLN A 26 3.42 -18.16 -25.85
CA GLN A 26 3.55 -17.18 -24.77
C GLN A 26 5.00 -16.72 -24.59
N HIS A 27 5.97 -17.65 -24.67
CA HIS A 27 7.40 -17.36 -24.57
C HIS A 27 7.88 -16.50 -25.74
N LEU A 28 7.52 -16.85 -26.97
CA LEU A 28 7.86 -16.09 -28.17
C LEU A 28 7.19 -14.70 -28.16
N TRP A 29 5.94 -14.61 -27.71
CA TRP A 29 5.22 -13.34 -27.59
C TRP A 29 5.84 -12.43 -26.52
N LYS A 30 6.17 -12.96 -25.33
CA LYS A 30 6.92 -12.22 -24.30
C LYS A 30 8.27 -11.74 -24.83
N ARG A 31 8.97 -12.58 -25.59
CA ARG A 31 10.28 -12.27 -26.16
C ARG A 31 10.18 -11.21 -27.27
N TYR A 32 9.12 -11.23 -28.07
CA TYR A 32 8.81 -10.19 -29.05
C TYR A 32 8.49 -8.85 -28.38
N LEU A 33 7.67 -8.86 -27.31
CA LEU A 33 7.38 -7.66 -26.52
C LEU A 33 8.65 -7.09 -25.88
N TYR A 34 9.52 -7.95 -25.35
CA TYR A 34 10.81 -7.55 -24.78
C TYR A 34 11.72 -6.89 -25.82
N TRP A 35 11.89 -7.50 -27.00
CA TRP A 35 12.75 -6.96 -28.06
C TRP A 35 12.27 -5.61 -28.63
N ASN A 36 10.98 -5.33 -28.58
CA ASN A 36 10.41 -4.06 -29.06
C ASN A 36 10.15 -3.06 -27.93
N SER A 37 10.50 -3.38 -26.69
CA SER A 37 10.24 -2.49 -25.56
C SER A 37 11.21 -1.32 -25.55
N LYS A 38 10.69 -0.13 -25.22
CA LYS A 38 11.50 1.04 -24.88
C LYS A 38 12.17 0.92 -23.51
N PHE A 39 11.81 -0.11 -22.74
CA PHE A 39 12.29 -0.34 -21.39
C PHE A 39 13.32 -1.47 -21.34
N VAL A 40 14.33 -1.31 -20.49
CA VAL A 40 15.28 -2.37 -20.14
C VAL A 40 14.73 -3.17 -18.95
N GLN A 41 14.98 -4.49 -18.89
CA GLN A 41 14.62 -5.29 -17.72
C GLN A 41 15.47 -4.88 -16.52
N ALA A 42 14.81 -4.42 -15.46
CA ALA A 42 15.46 -3.94 -14.24
C ALA A 42 15.33 -4.91 -13.06
N GLY A 43 14.25 -5.70 -12.99
CA GLY A 43 14.00 -6.64 -11.89
C GLY A 43 12.76 -7.51 -12.13
N THR A 44 12.30 -8.22 -11.09
CA THR A 44 11.08 -9.05 -11.12
C THR A 44 10.18 -8.72 -9.93
N VAL A 45 8.86 -8.71 -10.12
CA VAL A 45 7.91 -8.55 -9.01
C VAL A 45 8.02 -9.75 -8.08
N LYS A 46 8.37 -9.49 -6.81
CA LYS A 46 8.44 -10.51 -5.76
C LYS A 46 7.10 -10.69 -5.07
N GLN A 47 6.52 -9.58 -4.59
CA GLN A 47 5.28 -9.55 -3.82
C GLN A 47 4.45 -8.31 -4.17
N LEU A 48 3.13 -8.45 -4.06
CA LEU A 48 2.17 -7.37 -4.26
C LEU A 48 1.29 -7.23 -3.03
N TYR A 49 0.93 -5.99 -2.72
CA TYR A 49 0.23 -5.64 -1.50
C TYR A 49 -0.89 -4.64 -1.74
N VAL A 50 -1.99 -4.84 -1.03
CA VAL A 50 -3.10 -3.89 -0.92
C VAL A 50 -3.40 -3.59 0.55
N HIS A 51 -3.71 -2.34 0.87
CA HIS A 51 -3.94 -1.86 2.23
C HIS A 51 -5.38 -1.34 2.32
N PRO A 52 -6.40 -2.16 2.61
CA PRO A 52 -7.80 -1.73 2.54
C PRO A 52 -8.09 -0.48 3.41
N ILE A 53 -7.67 -0.52 4.68
CA ILE A 53 -7.82 0.59 5.63
C ILE A 53 -6.47 1.30 5.82
N LYS A 54 -6.48 2.64 5.77
CA LYS A 54 -5.31 3.47 6.06
C LYS A 54 -4.71 3.11 7.43
N SER A 55 -3.39 2.85 7.44
CA SER A 55 -2.60 2.49 8.62
C SER A 55 -2.92 1.13 9.26
N CYS A 56 -3.76 0.30 8.66
CA CYS A 56 -4.10 -1.03 9.17
C CYS A 56 -3.34 -2.16 8.47
N LYS A 57 -3.72 -3.41 8.75
CA LYS A 57 -3.04 -4.61 8.22
C LYS A 57 -3.04 -4.61 6.69
N VAL A 58 -1.91 -5.03 6.13
CA VAL A 58 -1.71 -5.21 4.70
C VAL A 58 -2.18 -6.60 4.28
N LYS A 59 -2.67 -6.73 3.04
CA LYS A 59 -2.93 -8.01 2.39
C LYS A 59 -1.93 -8.24 1.28
N GLU A 60 -1.21 -9.36 1.34
CA GLU A 60 -0.43 -9.86 0.21
C GLU A 60 -1.37 -10.52 -0.79
N VAL A 61 -1.21 -10.19 -2.07
CA VAL A 61 -2.12 -10.60 -3.14
C VAL A 61 -1.35 -11.09 -4.36
N PRO A 62 -1.92 -12.01 -5.16
CA PRO A 62 -1.22 -12.58 -6.31
C PRO A 62 -1.17 -11.64 -7.53
N TRP A 63 -2.05 -10.64 -7.59
CA TRP A 63 -2.14 -9.67 -8.68
C TRP A 63 -2.81 -8.38 -8.17
N LEU A 64 -2.62 -7.29 -8.92
CA LEU A 64 -3.29 -6.02 -8.69
C LEU A 64 -3.88 -5.50 -10.00
N THR A 65 -5.10 -4.97 -9.93
CA THR A 65 -5.61 -4.05 -10.95
C THR A 65 -5.07 -2.66 -10.65
N VAL A 66 -4.54 -2.00 -11.67
CA VAL A 66 -3.93 -0.67 -11.58
C VAL A 66 -4.89 0.36 -12.13
N ASP A 67 -5.22 1.37 -11.33
CA ASP A 67 -6.02 2.52 -11.72
C ASP A 67 -5.31 3.80 -11.25
N VAL A 68 -5.72 4.96 -11.79
CA VAL A 68 -5.15 6.28 -11.48
C VAL A 68 -5.19 6.62 -10.00
N ARG A 69 -6.16 6.08 -9.25
CA ARG A 69 -6.31 6.32 -7.80
C ARG A 69 -5.55 5.30 -6.94
N GLY A 70 -5.02 4.23 -7.51
CA GLY A 70 -4.23 3.23 -6.80
C GLY A 70 -4.54 1.78 -7.17
N ALA A 71 -4.01 0.88 -6.36
CA ALA A 71 -4.13 -0.55 -6.55
C ALA A 71 -5.50 -1.08 -6.09
N SER A 72 -5.96 -2.16 -6.73
CA SER A 72 -7.11 -2.95 -6.24
C SER A 72 -6.92 -4.45 -6.44
N TYR A 73 -7.58 -5.24 -5.61
CA TYR A 73 -7.63 -6.71 -5.71
C TYR A 73 -9.06 -7.17 -5.41
N GLY A 74 -9.75 -7.67 -6.44
CA GLY A 74 -11.20 -7.90 -6.35
C GLY A 74 -11.93 -6.60 -5.96
N ASP A 75 -12.77 -6.68 -4.93
CA ASP A 75 -13.54 -5.52 -4.43
C ASP A 75 -12.73 -4.60 -3.50
N ILE A 76 -11.50 -5.00 -3.13
CA ILE A 76 -10.64 -4.23 -2.23
C ILE A 76 -9.89 -3.18 -3.04
N LYS A 77 -10.05 -1.91 -2.67
CA LYS A 77 -9.25 -0.79 -3.19
C LYS A 77 -8.28 -0.27 -2.12
N ASP A 78 -7.06 0.07 -2.54
CA ASP A 78 -5.99 0.53 -1.65
C ASP A 78 -6.37 1.84 -0.93
N ARG A 79 -6.35 1.80 0.41
CA ARG A 79 -6.67 2.90 1.35
C ARG A 79 -7.96 3.65 0.99
N HIS A 80 -9.00 2.93 0.58
CA HIS A 80 -10.35 3.48 0.40
C HIS A 80 -11.18 3.47 1.69
N LEU A 81 -10.59 3.01 2.80
CA LEU A 81 -11.17 3.09 4.12
C LEU A 81 -10.22 3.86 5.07
N ILE A 82 -10.78 4.61 6.02
CA ILE A 82 -10.00 5.35 7.02
C ILE A 82 -10.71 5.38 8.37
N VAL A 83 -9.94 5.24 9.46
CA VAL A 83 -10.44 5.40 10.82
C VAL A 83 -10.30 6.84 11.26
N VAL A 84 -11.37 7.45 11.76
CA VAL A 84 -11.38 8.85 12.24
C VAL A 84 -11.99 8.97 13.62
N ASP A 85 -11.63 10.04 14.33
CA ASP A 85 -12.44 10.58 15.42
C ASP A 85 -13.47 11.54 14.81
N ALA A 86 -14.73 11.13 14.74
CA ALA A 86 -15.82 11.89 14.14
C ALA A 86 -16.15 13.20 14.87
N ASN A 87 -15.71 13.38 16.11
CA ASN A 87 -15.88 14.65 16.81
C ASN A 87 -14.93 15.73 16.26
N LEU A 88 -13.72 15.32 15.86
CA LEU A 88 -12.65 16.23 15.42
C LEU A 88 -12.37 16.17 13.92
N GLY A 89 -12.81 15.11 13.25
CA GLY A 89 -12.47 14.77 11.86
C GLY A 89 -11.05 14.23 11.68
N ASN A 90 -10.23 14.19 12.72
CA ASN A 90 -8.84 13.74 12.64
C ASN A 90 -8.77 12.21 12.47
N PHE A 91 -7.97 11.74 11.52
CA PHE A 91 -7.75 10.31 11.34
C PHE A 91 -6.86 9.72 12.43
N LEU A 92 -7.18 8.50 12.86
CA LEU A 92 -6.31 7.67 13.67
C LEU A 92 -5.26 7.04 12.76
N ASN A 93 -4.05 6.87 13.27
CA ASN A 93 -2.95 6.27 12.53
C ASN A 93 -2.07 5.42 13.43
N ALA A 94 -1.32 4.50 12.82
CA ALA A 94 -0.48 3.55 13.56
C ALA A 94 0.72 4.20 14.27
N ARG A 95 1.00 5.50 14.02
CA ARG A 95 1.98 6.25 14.82
C ARG A 95 1.44 6.59 16.21
N GLN A 96 0.12 6.75 16.32
CA GLN A 96 -0.57 7.00 17.59
C GLN A 96 -1.07 5.69 18.22
N TYR A 97 -1.56 4.76 17.39
CA TYR A 97 -2.11 3.48 17.81
C TYR A 97 -1.46 2.32 17.03
N PRO A 98 -0.25 1.89 17.40
CA PRO A 98 0.51 0.86 16.69
C PRO A 98 -0.26 -0.42 16.38
N LYS A 99 -1.12 -0.87 17.31
CA LYS A 99 -2.00 -2.03 17.12
C LYS A 99 -2.94 -1.93 15.92
N MET A 100 -3.13 -0.76 15.31
CA MET A 100 -3.90 -0.62 14.07
C MET A 100 -3.41 -1.55 12.97
N VAL A 101 -2.10 -1.84 12.90
CA VAL A 101 -1.52 -2.76 11.89
C VAL A 101 -2.00 -4.20 12.01
N LEU A 102 -2.70 -4.53 13.10
CA LEU A 102 -3.31 -5.84 13.34
C LEU A 102 -4.79 -5.91 12.91
N ILE A 103 -5.41 -4.76 12.63
CA ILE A 103 -6.81 -4.68 12.18
C ILE A 103 -6.86 -5.12 10.72
N GLU A 104 -7.60 -6.18 10.45
CA GLU A 104 -7.81 -6.72 9.12
C GLU A 104 -9.12 -6.20 8.52
N ALA A 105 -9.14 -6.08 7.20
CA ALA A 105 -10.35 -5.81 6.46
C ALA A 105 -10.36 -6.64 5.19
N ASP A 106 -11.52 -7.21 4.88
CA ASP A 106 -11.79 -7.91 3.64
C ASP A 106 -13.07 -7.37 3.02
N ILE A 107 -13.14 -7.37 1.70
CA ILE A 107 -14.35 -6.98 0.98
C ILE A 107 -14.62 -8.05 -0.06
N LYS A 108 -15.83 -8.61 -0.01
CA LYS A 108 -16.32 -9.58 -0.98
C LYS A 108 -17.80 -9.38 -1.20
N ASP A 109 -18.23 -9.28 -2.46
CA ASP A 109 -19.63 -9.13 -2.84
C ASP A 109 -20.27 -7.92 -2.14
N ASP A 110 -19.53 -6.81 -2.06
CA ASP A 110 -19.86 -5.57 -1.32
C ASP A 110 -20.03 -5.73 0.20
N ILE A 111 -19.66 -6.87 0.79
CA ILE A 111 -19.64 -7.06 2.24
C ILE A 111 -18.24 -6.72 2.76
N LEU A 112 -18.15 -5.65 3.55
CA LEU A 112 -16.95 -5.30 4.30
C LEU A 112 -16.94 -6.05 5.62
N THR A 113 -15.94 -6.90 5.82
CA THR A 113 -15.66 -7.55 7.11
C THR A 113 -14.43 -6.94 7.73
N VAL A 114 -14.55 -6.38 8.94
CA VAL A 114 -13.43 -5.86 9.74
C VAL A 114 -13.22 -6.79 10.92
N SER A 115 -11.98 -7.23 11.13
CA SER A 115 -11.60 -8.09 12.24
C SER A 115 -10.38 -7.57 13.00
N VAL A 116 -10.33 -7.92 14.28
CA VAL A 116 -9.21 -7.64 15.17
C VAL A 116 -8.65 -8.98 15.70
N PRO A 117 -7.41 -9.02 16.22
CA PRO A 117 -6.90 -10.17 16.98
C PRO A 117 -7.94 -10.65 18.01
N ASP A 118 -7.97 -11.96 18.24
CA ASP A 118 -8.94 -12.64 19.14
C ASP A 118 -10.36 -12.83 18.57
N ARG A 119 -10.51 -12.76 17.23
CA ARG A 119 -11.66 -13.22 16.41
C ARG A 119 -12.97 -12.46 16.55
N GLN A 120 -12.98 -11.27 17.14
CA GLN A 120 -14.13 -10.38 16.92
C GLN A 120 -14.09 -9.85 15.48
N SER A 121 -15.21 -9.99 14.78
CA SER A 121 -15.38 -9.47 13.44
C SER A 121 -16.77 -8.88 13.28
N ILE A 122 -16.86 -7.76 12.57
CA ILE A 122 -18.12 -7.10 12.22
C ILE A 122 -18.18 -7.03 10.70
N SER A 123 -19.34 -7.34 10.15
CA SER A 123 -19.58 -7.28 8.70
C SER A 123 -20.72 -6.32 8.39
N VAL A 124 -20.51 -5.47 7.40
CA VAL A 124 -21.51 -4.51 6.93
C VAL A 124 -21.63 -4.56 5.41
N ASP A 125 -22.83 -4.30 4.91
CA ASP A 125 -23.13 -4.23 3.49
C ASP A 125 -22.84 -2.81 2.98
N LEU A 126 -21.80 -2.65 2.16
CA LEU A 126 -21.36 -1.37 1.64
C LEU A 126 -22.41 -0.71 0.74
N LYS A 127 -23.28 -1.46 0.06
CA LYS A 127 -24.38 -0.87 -0.71
C LYS A 127 -25.37 -0.19 0.21
N LYS A 128 -25.70 -0.82 1.34
CA LYS A 128 -26.55 -0.19 2.37
C LYS A 128 -25.89 1.04 3.00
N ILE A 129 -24.58 0.97 3.26
CA ILE A 129 -23.81 2.12 3.76
C ILE A 129 -23.92 3.32 2.81
N VAL A 130 -23.70 3.10 1.51
CA VAL A 130 -23.84 4.16 0.48
C VAL A 130 -25.27 4.67 0.40
N GLN A 131 -26.28 3.78 0.41
CA GLN A 131 -27.70 4.15 0.37
C GLN A 131 -28.15 4.97 1.58
N ASN A 132 -27.62 4.66 2.77
CA ASN A 132 -27.90 5.42 4.00
C ASN A 132 -27.33 6.84 3.95
N ASN A 133 -26.36 7.10 3.05
CA ASN A 133 -25.81 8.42 2.75
C ASN A 133 -25.36 9.21 3.99
N GLN A 134 -24.86 8.52 5.02
CA GLN A 134 -24.30 9.15 6.20
C GLN A 134 -22.85 9.55 5.91
N ILE A 135 -22.63 10.79 5.50
CA ILE A 135 -21.30 11.29 5.14
C ILE A 135 -20.63 11.95 6.34
N ARG A 136 -19.35 11.63 6.55
CA ARG A 136 -18.46 12.33 7.48
C ARG A 136 -17.19 12.77 6.79
N ARG A 137 -16.53 13.76 7.39
CA ARG A 137 -15.30 14.36 6.86
C ARG A 137 -14.07 13.89 7.62
N ALA A 138 -13.10 13.35 6.90
CA ALA A 138 -11.75 13.14 7.37
C ALA A 138 -10.87 14.36 7.07
N THR A 139 -10.06 14.78 8.03
CA THR A 139 -9.00 15.77 7.85
C THR A 139 -7.66 15.04 7.84
N LEU A 140 -7.03 14.99 6.67
CA LEU A 140 -5.74 14.33 6.44
C LEU A 140 -4.57 15.31 6.65
N TRP A 141 -3.37 14.88 6.26
CA TRP A 141 -2.19 15.72 6.24
C TRP A 141 -2.39 17.02 5.46
N PHE A 142 -1.66 18.06 5.86
CA PHE A 142 -1.80 19.43 5.34
C PHE A 142 -3.23 20.00 5.49
N LYS A 143 -4.03 19.43 6.41
CA LYS A 143 -5.44 19.78 6.67
C LYS A 143 -6.36 19.59 5.46
N LEU A 144 -5.95 18.77 4.49
CA LEU A 144 -6.78 18.41 3.34
C LEU A 144 -7.98 17.60 3.80
N LYS A 145 -9.15 17.92 3.26
CA LYS A 145 -10.41 17.30 3.62
C LYS A 145 -10.85 16.29 2.57
N THR A 146 -11.29 15.12 3.03
CA THR A 146 -11.88 14.09 2.19
C THR A 146 -13.06 13.48 2.92
N ASP A 147 -14.19 13.39 2.23
CA ASP A 147 -15.41 12.81 2.77
C ASP A 147 -15.43 11.29 2.61
N GLY A 148 -16.27 10.63 3.40
CA GLY A 148 -16.48 9.18 3.38
C GLY A 148 -17.81 8.81 4.01
N TYR A 149 -18.41 7.71 3.52
CA TYR A 149 -19.61 7.14 4.11
C TYR A 149 -19.27 6.47 5.46
N ASP A 150 -20.01 6.79 6.51
CA ASP A 150 -19.86 6.18 7.84
C ASP A 150 -20.31 4.72 7.78
N CYS A 151 -19.39 3.80 8.10
CA CYS A 151 -19.64 2.37 8.11
C CYS A 151 -20.38 1.87 9.37
N GLY A 152 -20.78 2.77 10.26
CA GLY A 152 -21.64 2.48 11.41
C GLY A 152 -20.91 2.32 12.74
N ASP A 153 -21.71 2.38 13.81
CA ASP A 153 -21.25 2.38 15.21
C ASP A 153 -20.55 1.08 15.60
N GLU A 154 -21.02 -0.07 15.10
CA GLU A 154 -20.48 -1.39 15.48
C GLU A 154 -19.00 -1.53 15.14
N ILE A 155 -18.60 -1.14 13.92
CA ILE A 155 -17.20 -1.15 13.50
C ILE A 155 -16.39 -0.11 14.28
N GLY A 156 -16.96 1.09 14.47
CA GLY A 156 -16.32 2.15 15.27
C GLY A 156 -16.00 1.69 16.70
N ASN A 157 -16.96 1.05 17.35
CA ASN A 157 -16.85 0.53 18.72
C ASN A 157 -15.84 -0.62 18.80
N LEU A 158 -15.87 -1.57 17.85
CA LEU A 158 -14.89 -2.65 17.76
C LEU A 158 -13.45 -2.11 17.72
N ILE A 159 -13.21 -1.13 16.83
CA ILE A 159 -11.89 -0.52 16.67
C ILE A 159 -11.51 0.29 17.92
N ALA A 160 -12.44 1.03 18.51
CA ALA A 160 -12.20 1.83 19.72
C ALA A 160 -11.80 0.95 20.90
N GLU A 161 -12.52 -0.15 21.13
CA GLU A 161 -12.26 -1.12 22.19
C GLU A 161 -10.90 -1.78 21.99
N PHE A 162 -10.63 -2.32 20.80
CA PHE A 162 -9.38 -3.01 20.51
C PHE A 162 -8.14 -2.11 20.67
N LEU A 163 -8.24 -0.84 20.26
CA LEU A 163 -7.15 0.13 20.37
C LEU A 163 -7.08 0.80 21.76
N ASN A 164 -7.99 0.47 22.69
CA ASN A 164 -8.15 1.14 23.98
C ASN A 164 -8.20 2.67 23.84
N VAL A 165 -9.00 3.15 22.89
CA VAL A 165 -9.15 4.59 22.65
C VAL A 165 -9.88 5.23 23.83
N GLN A 166 -9.42 6.39 24.28
CA GLN A 166 -10.06 7.14 25.36
C GLN A 166 -11.55 7.39 25.05
N THR A 167 -12.40 7.22 26.06
CA THR A 167 -13.87 7.24 25.98
C THR A 167 -14.50 8.50 25.39
N LYS A 168 -13.74 9.58 25.21
CA LYS A 168 -14.22 10.85 24.64
C LYS A 168 -14.17 10.90 23.10
N ARG A 169 -13.50 9.96 22.44
CA ARG A 169 -13.39 9.94 20.97
C ARG A 169 -14.55 9.16 20.35
N ASN A 170 -15.12 9.70 19.28
CA ASN A 170 -16.16 9.01 18.52
C ASN A 170 -15.50 8.32 17.32
N VAL A 171 -14.97 7.11 17.53
CA VAL A 171 -14.23 6.39 16.48
C VAL A 171 -15.20 5.92 15.40
N ARG A 172 -14.90 6.22 14.13
CA ARG A 172 -15.68 5.82 12.95
C ARG A 172 -14.77 5.29 11.85
N LEU A 173 -15.25 4.31 11.10
CA LEU A 173 -14.63 3.89 9.84
C LEU A 173 -15.39 4.57 8.69
N LEU A 174 -14.67 5.27 7.83
CA LEU A 174 -15.23 5.92 6.66
C LEU A 174 -14.83 5.19 5.38
N TYR A 175 -15.78 5.06 4.46
CA TYR A 175 -15.62 4.45 3.14
C TYR A 175 -15.66 5.51 2.04
N PHE A 176 -14.56 5.60 1.27
CA PHE A 176 -14.42 6.54 0.17
C PHE A 176 -15.09 6.02 -1.10
N ARG A 177 -15.71 6.93 -1.84
CA ARG A 177 -16.21 6.73 -3.19
C ARG A 177 -15.93 7.96 -4.05
N ASP A 178 -15.80 7.77 -5.35
CA ASP A 178 -15.37 8.82 -6.28
C ASP A 178 -16.33 10.02 -6.37
N GLU A 179 -17.61 9.81 -6.08
CA GLU A 179 -18.61 10.89 -6.03
C GLU A 179 -18.47 11.81 -4.81
N LEU A 180 -17.67 11.44 -3.81
CA LEU A 180 -17.52 12.21 -2.58
C LEU A 180 -16.52 13.36 -2.73
N TYR A 181 -16.75 14.41 -1.95
CA TYR A 181 -15.86 15.55 -1.89
C TYR A 181 -14.46 15.16 -1.44
N THR A 182 -13.44 15.65 -2.14
CA THR A 182 -12.04 15.49 -1.75
C THR A 182 -11.16 16.64 -2.23
N GLU A 183 -10.27 17.11 -1.35
CA GLU A 183 -9.21 18.07 -1.66
C GLU A 183 -7.90 17.36 -2.04
N ARG A 184 -7.94 16.04 -2.23
CA ARG A 184 -6.76 15.18 -2.45
C ARG A 184 -6.30 15.14 -3.91
N ASN A 185 -6.16 16.32 -4.49
CA ASN A 185 -5.38 16.52 -5.71
C ASN A 185 -3.93 16.75 -5.30
N LEU A 186 -3.03 15.92 -5.81
CA LEU A 186 -1.62 15.92 -5.45
C LEU A 186 -0.81 16.33 -6.67
N PRO A 187 -0.71 17.64 -6.95
CA PRO A 187 0.17 18.11 -7.99
C PRO A 187 1.61 17.74 -7.62
N SER A 188 2.37 17.29 -8.60
CA SER A 188 3.80 17.12 -8.44
C SER A 188 4.49 18.49 -8.35
N ASP A 189 5.66 18.51 -7.71
CA ASP A 189 6.51 19.69 -7.56
C ASP A 189 7.87 19.35 -8.19
N PRO A 190 8.45 20.23 -9.03
CA PRO A 190 9.75 20.00 -9.63
C PRO A 190 10.88 19.79 -8.61
N ASN A 191 10.70 20.22 -7.36
CA ASN A 191 11.68 20.05 -6.28
C ASN A 191 11.50 18.75 -5.48
N TYR A 192 10.60 17.84 -5.89
CA TYR A 192 10.38 16.58 -5.19
C TYR A 192 11.50 15.56 -5.37
N TRP A 193 12.31 15.73 -6.40
CA TRP A 193 13.35 14.78 -6.76
C TRP A 193 14.46 15.52 -7.49
N ASP A 194 15.71 15.06 -7.34
CA ASP A 194 16.85 15.60 -8.09
C ASP A 194 16.84 15.18 -9.57
N ASN A 195 15.87 14.36 -9.98
CA ASN A 195 15.58 14.00 -11.35
C ASN A 195 14.45 14.86 -11.92
N PRO A 196 14.30 14.92 -13.26
CA PRO A 196 13.14 15.56 -13.88
C PRO A 196 11.82 14.98 -13.35
N VAL A 197 11.04 15.81 -12.66
CA VAL A 197 9.72 15.42 -12.13
C VAL A 197 8.65 15.75 -13.19
N PRO A 198 7.83 14.78 -13.63
CA PRO A 198 6.73 15.05 -14.55
C PRO A 198 5.70 15.95 -13.86
N MET A 199 5.18 16.96 -14.56
CA MET A 199 4.11 17.82 -14.02
C MET A 199 2.76 17.13 -14.19
N ILE A 200 2.36 16.36 -13.18
CA ILE A 200 1.11 15.59 -13.12
C ILE A 200 0.28 16.05 -11.93
N THR A 201 -1.03 15.79 -11.98
CA THR A 201 -1.93 15.98 -10.83
C THR A 201 -2.68 14.69 -10.59
N ASP A 202 -2.15 13.88 -9.68
CA ASP A 202 -2.80 12.64 -9.30
C ASP A 202 -3.91 12.88 -8.29
N THR A 203 -4.84 11.94 -8.22
CA THR A 203 -5.88 11.92 -7.19
C THR A 203 -5.74 10.68 -6.33
N THR A 204 -6.00 10.81 -5.04
CA THR A 204 -5.93 9.68 -4.09
C THR A 204 -7.18 9.63 -3.23
N ALA A 205 -7.47 8.47 -2.65
CA ALA A 205 -8.45 8.34 -1.58
C ALA A 205 -7.79 8.76 -0.26
N TYR A 206 -7.49 7.82 0.63
CA TYR A 206 -6.85 8.09 1.91
C TYR A 206 -5.36 7.72 1.97
N GLN A 207 -4.70 7.48 0.83
CA GLN A 207 -3.24 7.36 0.76
C GLN A 207 -2.55 8.62 1.33
N ASP A 208 -1.27 8.52 1.73
CA ASP A 208 -0.54 9.69 2.25
C ASP A 208 -0.16 10.67 1.13
N LEU A 209 0.52 10.19 0.08
CA LEU A 209 1.07 11.06 -0.97
C LEU A 209 0.94 10.53 -2.40
N SER A 210 0.86 9.21 -2.62
CA SER A 210 0.86 8.60 -3.95
C SER A 210 -0.14 7.45 -4.02
N ALA A 211 -0.65 7.18 -5.22
CA ALA A 211 -1.47 6.03 -5.56
C ALA A 211 -0.73 4.69 -5.37
N PHE A 212 0.59 4.68 -5.63
CA PHE A 212 1.45 3.51 -5.51
C PHE A 212 2.75 3.83 -4.78
N LEU A 213 3.23 2.85 -4.01
CA LEU A 213 4.58 2.82 -3.47
C LEU A 213 5.29 1.55 -3.93
N LEU A 214 6.48 1.71 -4.49
CA LEU A 214 7.38 0.62 -4.85
C LEU A 214 8.58 0.62 -3.90
N CYS A 215 9.09 -0.56 -3.56
CA CYS A 215 10.42 -0.72 -2.98
C CYS A 215 11.09 -1.98 -3.54
N THR A 216 12.42 -2.07 -3.39
CA THR A 216 13.16 -3.28 -3.79
C THR A 216 13.56 -4.13 -2.58
N GLN A 217 13.68 -5.44 -2.80
CA GLN A 217 14.21 -6.36 -1.81
C GLN A 217 15.68 -6.04 -1.50
N GLY A 218 16.47 -5.63 -2.50
CA GLY A 218 17.86 -5.22 -2.31
C GLY A 218 18.00 -4.10 -1.28
N SER A 219 17.16 -3.06 -1.36
CA SER A 219 17.11 -1.97 -0.37
C SER A 219 16.74 -2.44 1.04
N VAL A 220 15.78 -3.37 1.14
CA VAL A 220 15.37 -3.94 2.44
C VAL A 220 16.48 -4.79 3.05
N ASP A 221 17.16 -5.60 2.25
CA ASP A 221 18.24 -6.47 2.69
C ASP A 221 19.45 -5.65 3.16
N GLU A 222 19.82 -4.61 2.42
CA GLU A 222 20.93 -3.74 2.79
C GLU A 222 20.64 -2.98 4.08
N LEU A 223 19.41 -2.49 4.25
CA LEU A 223 18.99 -1.87 5.51
C LEU A 223 19.03 -2.85 6.68
N ASN A 224 18.65 -4.11 6.48
CA ASN A 224 18.77 -5.14 7.50
C ASN A 224 20.22 -5.42 7.91
N LYS A 225 21.19 -5.33 6.97
CA LYS A 225 22.62 -5.44 7.32
C LYS A 225 23.05 -4.30 8.25
N TRP A 226 22.61 -3.07 7.96
CA TRP A 226 22.93 -1.91 8.81
C TRP A 226 22.31 -2.02 10.20
N LEU A 227 21.03 -2.38 10.28
CA LEU A 227 20.35 -2.59 11.56
C LEU A 227 20.99 -3.71 12.39
N SER A 228 21.41 -4.79 11.75
CA SER A 228 22.09 -5.90 12.42
C SER A 228 23.46 -5.50 12.97
N ALA A 229 24.14 -4.55 12.32
CA ALA A 229 25.44 -4.03 12.78
C ALA A 229 25.28 -3.06 13.97
N GLU A 230 24.21 -2.27 14.01
CA GLU A 230 23.97 -1.29 15.07
C GLU A 230 23.26 -1.88 16.29
N ASN A 231 22.18 -2.65 16.10
CA ASN A 231 21.27 -3.09 17.16
C ASN A 231 20.74 -4.52 16.94
N PRO A 232 21.57 -5.58 17.03
CA PRO A 232 21.08 -6.95 16.96
C PRO A 232 20.23 -7.31 18.19
N PRO A 233 19.12 -8.09 18.07
CA PRO A 233 18.62 -8.79 16.88
C PRO A 233 17.41 -8.09 16.22
N THR A 234 17.55 -6.82 15.82
CA THR A 234 16.48 -6.10 15.11
C THR A 234 16.52 -6.38 13.60
N SER A 235 15.36 -6.69 13.02
CA SER A 235 15.19 -6.87 11.57
C SER A 235 13.86 -6.28 11.09
N ILE A 236 13.80 -5.89 9.84
CA ILE A 236 12.63 -5.31 9.19
C ILE A 236 12.24 -6.09 7.95
N GLU A 237 10.97 -5.96 7.59
CA GLU A 237 10.42 -6.53 6.37
C GLU A 237 9.94 -5.42 5.43
N ALA A 238 9.74 -5.77 4.15
CA ALA A 238 9.12 -4.88 3.19
C ALA A 238 7.77 -4.31 3.70
N ARG A 239 7.00 -5.13 4.44
CA ARG A 239 5.71 -4.74 5.03
C ARG A 239 5.79 -3.52 5.94
N ASN A 240 6.93 -3.27 6.60
CA ASN A 240 7.16 -2.07 7.43
C ASN A 240 7.06 -0.78 6.60
N PHE A 241 7.51 -0.80 5.35
CA PHE A 241 7.47 0.34 4.43
C PHE A 241 6.11 0.53 3.75
N ARG A 242 5.22 -0.46 3.89
CA ARG A 242 3.88 -0.48 3.29
C ARG A 242 3.85 -0.24 1.78
N PRO A 243 4.74 -0.89 0.99
CA PRO A 243 4.67 -0.79 -0.46
C PRO A 243 3.38 -1.39 -0.98
N ASN A 244 3.05 -1.09 -2.23
CA ASN A 244 2.10 -1.83 -3.04
C ASN A 244 2.84 -2.89 -3.87
N ILE A 245 4.08 -2.62 -4.27
CA ILE A 245 4.88 -3.48 -5.15
C ILE A 245 6.27 -3.66 -4.54
N LEU A 246 6.69 -4.91 -4.34
CA LEU A 246 8.05 -5.29 -3.96
C LEU A 246 8.74 -5.94 -5.15
N VAL A 247 9.91 -5.42 -5.54
CA VAL A 247 10.71 -5.92 -6.67
C VAL A 247 11.98 -6.60 -6.15
N GLU A 248 12.38 -7.72 -6.76
CA GLU A 248 13.65 -8.40 -6.48
C GLU A 248 14.56 -8.49 -7.71
N GLY A 249 15.80 -8.93 -7.48
CA GLY A 249 16.83 -9.02 -8.52
C GLY A 249 17.42 -7.66 -8.89
N VAL A 250 17.44 -6.73 -7.94
CA VAL A 250 17.89 -5.35 -8.10
C VAL A 250 18.84 -5.02 -6.95
N GLU A 251 19.91 -4.27 -7.25
CA GLU A 251 20.80 -3.71 -6.24
C GLU A 251 20.05 -2.71 -5.34
N ALA A 252 20.59 -2.49 -4.14
CA ALA A 252 19.99 -1.57 -3.19
C ALA A 252 19.90 -0.14 -3.76
N TRP A 253 18.75 0.50 -3.53
CA TRP A 253 18.40 1.88 -3.90
C TRP A 253 18.34 2.19 -5.39
N ASP A 254 18.49 1.20 -6.28
CA ASP A 254 18.36 1.43 -7.71
C ASP A 254 16.96 1.92 -8.11
N GLU A 255 15.92 1.65 -7.30
CA GLU A 255 14.59 2.22 -7.51
C GLU A 255 14.55 3.75 -7.46
N ASP A 256 15.50 4.39 -6.77
CA ASP A 256 15.59 5.87 -6.67
C ASP A 256 16.10 6.53 -7.96
N ARG A 257 16.35 5.74 -9.02
CA ARG A 257 16.76 6.21 -10.35
C ARG A 257 15.72 5.95 -11.43
N TRP A 258 14.66 5.22 -11.14
CA TRP A 258 13.68 4.80 -12.15
C TRP A 258 12.66 5.91 -12.42
N LEU A 259 12.80 6.63 -13.53
CA LEU A 259 11.83 7.66 -13.94
C LEU A 259 10.48 7.04 -14.35
N ASP A 260 10.55 5.99 -15.16
CA ASP A 260 9.39 5.28 -15.70
C ASP A 260 9.54 3.79 -15.44
N VAL A 261 8.47 3.16 -14.97
CA VAL A 261 8.43 1.73 -14.65
C VAL A 261 7.27 1.08 -15.39
N GLN A 262 7.56 0.04 -16.14
CA GLN A 262 6.54 -0.80 -16.77
C GLN A 262 6.50 -2.17 -16.09
N ILE A 263 5.32 -2.61 -15.67
CA ILE A 263 5.06 -3.92 -15.05
C ILE A 263 3.83 -4.54 -15.71
N GLY A 264 4.05 -5.60 -16.52
CA GLY A 264 2.98 -6.12 -17.36
C GLY A 264 2.49 -5.06 -18.35
N GLU A 265 1.19 -4.77 -18.33
CA GLU A 265 0.57 -3.72 -19.15
C GLU A 265 0.51 -2.35 -18.47
N ALA A 266 0.83 -2.29 -17.16
CA ALA A 266 0.78 -1.06 -16.40
C ALA A 266 2.08 -0.26 -16.54
N GLU A 267 1.95 1.04 -16.80
CA GLU A 267 3.05 2.00 -16.82
C GLU A 267 2.88 2.99 -15.66
N PHE A 268 3.96 3.21 -14.93
CA PHE A 268 4.03 4.09 -13.77
C PHE A 268 5.08 5.15 -14.05
N VAL A 269 4.79 6.37 -13.63
CA VAL A 269 5.77 7.45 -13.62
C VAL A 269 6.15 7.75 -12.18
N CYS A 270 7.44 7.65 -11.88
CA CYS A 270 7.98 7.99 -10.58
C CYS A 270 8.19 9.51 -10.52
N TYR A 271 7.76 10.12 -9.42
CA TYR A 271 7.85 11.58 -9.28
C TYR A 271 8.47 12.03 -7.95
N LYS A 272 8.72 11.11 -7.02
CA LYS A 272 9.25 11.43 -5.68
C LYS A 272 9.75 10.20 -4.91
N PRO A 273 10.96 10.24 -4.32
CA PRO A 273 11.39 9.25 -3.31
C PRO A 273 10.52 9.29 -2.05
N CYS A 274 10.18 8.12 -1.51
CA CYS A 274 9.31 8.05 -0.33
C CYS A 274 10.07 8.37 0.96
N THR A 275 9.77 9.53 1.57
CA THR A 275 10.27 9.86 2.90
C THR A 275 9.68 8.94 3.96
N ARG A 276 10.54 8.32 4.77
CA ARG A 276 10.15 7.38 5.82
C ARG A 276 9.72 8.11 7.08
N CYS A 277 8.79 7.50 7.81
CA CYS A 277 8.26 8.03 9.07
C CYS A 277 8.32 6.95 10.14
N ILE A 278 8.10 7.34 11.41
CA ILE A 278 8.14 6.43 12.57
C ILE A 278 7.24 5.19 12.45
N LEU A 279 6.25 5.19 11.55
CA LEU A 279 5.41 4.02 11.31
C LEU A 279 6.24 2.79 10.87
N THR A 280 7.36 2.99 10.18
CA THR A 280 8.22 1.87 9.74
C THR A 280 8.81 1.07 10.91
N THR A 281 8.85 1.65 12.12
CA THR A 281 9.35 0.99 13.32
C THR A 281 8.28 0.20 14.06
N VAL A 282 7.04 0.15 13.56
CA VAL A 282 5.97 -0.70 14.10
C VAL A 282 6.09 -2.09 13.50
N HIS A 283 6.22 -3.12 14.34
CA HIS A 283 6.27 -4.50 13.88
C HIS A 283 4.89 -4.93 13.33
N PRO A 284 4.80 -5.40 12.07
CA PRO A 284 3.52 -5.70 11.42
C PRO A 284 2.69 -6.78 12.12
N ASP A 285 3.32 -7.73 12.79
CA ASP A 285 2.63 -8.90 13.36
C ASP A 285 2.19 -8.75 14.82
N ASP A 286 2.79 -7.84 15.59
CA ASP A 286 2.44 -7.64 17.01
C ASP A 286 2.02 -6.21 17.36
N GLY A 287 2.17 -5.28 16.41
CA GLY A 287 1.74 -3.90 16.56
C GLY A 287 2.46 -3.16 17.69
N LYS A 288 3.74 -3.47 17.94
CA LYS A 288 4.59 -2.73 18.88
C LYS A 288 5.64 -1.91 18.15
N PHE A 289 6.02 -0.79 18.76
CA PHE A 289 7.20 -0.05 18.34
C PHE A 289 8.46 -0.82 18.72
N ASP A 290 9.37 -0.98 17.76
CA ASP A 290 10.75 -1.32 18.05
C ASP A 290 11.57 -0.02 18.15
N SER A 291 12.02 0.30 19.35
CA SER A 291 12.88 1.47 19.60
C SER A 291 14.26 1.33 18.95
N ASN A 292 14.70 0.11 18.68
CA ASN A 292 16.00 -0.16 18.05
C ASN A 292 15.99 0.12 16.55
N MET A 293 14.80 0.30 15.94
CA MET A 293 14.63 0.74 14.56
C MET A 293 14.64 2.27 14.40
N ALA A 294 14.97 3.02 15.45
CA ALA A 294 14.97 4.49 15.41
C ALA A 294 15.90 5.07 14.33
N THR A 295 17.01 4.40 14.01
CA THR A 295 17.95 4.82 12.95
C THR A 295 17.30 4.86 11.56
N ILE A 296 16.21 4.12 11.32
CA ILE A 296 15.46 4.17 10.04
C ILE A 296 14.92 5.58 9.76
N LYS A 297 14.68 6.39 10.80
CA LYS A 297 14.27 7.80 10.66
C LYS A 297 15.38 8.67 10.06
N GLU A 298 16.64 8.30 10.24
CA GLU A 298 17.81 9.09 9.84
C GLU A 298 18.25 8.78 8.40
N ILE A 299 17.95 7.57 7.91
CA ILE A 299 18.30 7.10 6.56
C ILE A 299 17.60 7.92 5.47
N THR A 300 16.56 8.67 5.80
CA THR A 300 15.90 9.64 4.92
C THR A 300 16.71 10.90 4.54
N ARG A 301 17.93 11.10 5.07
CA ARG A 301 18.66 12.37 4.92
C ARG A 301 20.00 12.32 4.20
N THR A 302 20.56 11.14 3.95
CA THR A 302 21.89 11.06 3.35
C THR A 302 21.74 10.61 1.90
N PRO A 303 21.99 11.48 0.89
CA PRO A 303 22.32 10.96 -0.42
C PRO A 303 23.50 10.02 -0.20
N ILE A 304 23.37 8.76 -0.58
CA ILE A 304 24.48 7.81 -0.55
C ILE A 304 25.43 8.31 -1.64
N SER A 305 26.34 9.19 -1.25
CA SER A 305 27.50 9.55 -2.05
C SER A 305 28.39 8.31 -2.06
N SER A 306 28.38 7.60 -3.18
CA SER A 306 29.51 6.77 -3.61
C SER A 306 30.75 7.63 -3.83
#